data_AF-A0A2H0LGZ1-F1
#
_entry.id   AF-A0A2H0LGZ1-F1
#
_cell.length_a   1.000
_cell.length_b   1.000
_cell.length_c   1.000
_cell.angle_alpha   90.00
_cell.angle_beta   90.00
_cell.angle_gamma   90.00
#
_symmetry.space_group_name_H-M   'P 1'
#
loop_
_entity.id
_entity.type
_entity.pdbx_description
1 polymer ?
#
loop_
_entity_poly.entity_id
_entity_poly.type
_entity_poly.pdbx_seq_one_letter_code
_entity_poly.pdbx_strand_id
1 'polypeptide(L)'
;MIFTRVINLALNDKLHDEVWQPLHGKRICIRVRDAGIVFHFTLGVQGMIARHAVAKPDLTISASAQDFFLLALRKEDPDTLFFSRRLVMEGDTELGLLVKNTLDAMEMPPLDLRALLPARLLGRIRTRLLA
;
A
#
# COMPACT_ATOMS: atom_id res chain seq x y z
N MET A 1 10.35 2.80 9.28
CA MET A 1 10.33 4.29 9.33
C MET A 1 10.32 4.95 7.94
N ILE A 2 11.06 4.44 6.93
CA ILE A 2 11.08 5.05 5.58
C ILE A 2 9.79 4.76 4.79
N PHE A 3 9.31 3.52 4.81
CA PHE A 3 8.08 3.09 4.10
C PHE A 3 6.88 3.98 4.38
N THR A 4 6.55 4.22 5.66
CA THR A 4 5.42 5.07 6.05
C THR A 4 5.61 6.54 5.64
N ARG A 5 6.85 7.05 5.63
CA ARG A 5 7.12 8.41 5.13
C ARG A 5 6.92 8.53 3.63
N VAL A 6 7.37 7.53 2.87
CA VAL A 6 7.18 7.49 1.41
C VAL A 6 5.69 7.44 1.08
N ILE A 7 4.93 6.59 1.77
CA ILE A 7 3.49 6.49 1.51
C ILE A 7 2.75 7.75 1.98
N ASN A 8 3.07 8.32 3.15
CA ASN A 8 2.45 9.57 3.59
C ASN A 8 2.74 10.70 2.60
N LEU A 9 3.94 10.77 2.00
CA LEU A 9 4.24 11.75 0.96
C LEU A 9 3.44 11.48 -0.32
N ALA A 10 3.31 10.21 -0.71
CA ALA A 10 2.59 9.79 -1.90
C ALA A 10 1.07 10.02 -1.82
N LEU A 11 0.50 9.82 -0.62
CA LEU A 11 -0.94 9.72 -0.39
C LEU A 11 -1.46 10.80 0.56
N ASN A 12 -0.68 11.85 0.85
CA ASN A 12 -0.95 12.80 1.93
C ASN A 12 -2.40 13.31 1.93
N ASP A 13 -2.89 13.76 0.77
CA ASP A 13 -4.24 14.34 0.68
C ASP A 13 -5.34 13.26 0.67
N LYS A 14 -5.02 12.03 0.27
CA LYS A 14 -5.99 10.92 0.10
C LYS A 14 -6.18 10.08 1.35
N LEU A 15 -5.20 10.05 2.26
CA LEU A 15 -5.33 9.36 3.55
C LEU A 15 -6.27 10.10 4.52
N HIS A 16 -6.68 11.33 4.20
CA HIS A 16 -7.62 12.12 4.98
C HIS A 16 -9.09 11.90 4.59
N ASP A 17 -9.36 11.14 3.52
CA ASP A 17 -10.74 10.82 3.13
C ASP A 17 -11.45 10.07 4.26
N GLU A 18 -12.72 10.44 4.51
CA GLU A 18 -13.52 9.86 5.60
C GLU A 18 -13.64 8.33 5.50
N VAL A 19 -13.48 7.80 4.28
CA VAL A 19 -13.47 6.37 3.98
C VAL A 19 -12.41 5.61 4.78
N TRP A 20 -11.31 6.27 5.16
CA TRP A 20 -10.24 5.66 5.93
C TRP A 20 -10.44 5.68 7.44
N GLN A 21 -11.37 6.49 7.95
CA GLN A 21 -11.62 6.65 9.40
C GLN A 21 -11.77 5.33 10.16
N PRO A 22 -12.45 4.29 9.65
CA PRO A 22 -12.60 3.05 10.40
C PRO A 22 -11.28 2.27 10.57
N LEU A 23 -10.25 2.57 9.78
CA LEU A 23 -8.89 2.03 9.96
C LEU A 23 -8.07 2.78 11.01
N HIS A 24 -8.56 3.89 11.56
CA HIS A 24 -7.80 4.67 12.53
C HIS A 24 -7.58 3.87 13.82
N GLY A 25 -6.33 3.87 14.28
CA GLY A 25 -5.90 3.11 15.45
C GLY A 25 -5.77 1.60 15.22
N LYS A 26 -6.20 1.06 14.08
CA LYS A 26 -6.03 -0.35 13.72
C LYS A 26 -4.60 -0.65 13.31
N ARG A 27 -4.12 -1.84 13.69
CA ARG A 27 -2.78 -2.35 13.41
C ARG A 27 -2.81 -3.07 12.07
N ILE A 28 -2.22 -2.45 11.06
CA ILE A 28 -2.15 -2.98 9.70
C ILE A 28 -0.76 -3.54 9.43
N CYS A 29 -0.72 -4.66 8.75
CA CYS A 29 0.49 -5.30 8.27
C CYS A 29 0.44 -5.41 6.74
N ILE A 30 1.49 -4.96 6.05
CA ILE A 30 1.71 -5.24 4.63
C ILE A 30 2.86 -6.23 4.51
N ARG A 31 2.63 -7.34 3.82
CA ARG A 31 3.63 -8.40 3.57
C ARG A 31 3.90 -8.52 2.08
N VAL A 32 5.14 -8.25 1.69
CA VAL A 32 5.64 -8.43 0.32
C VAL A 32 6.28 -9.81 0.26
N ARG A 33 5.55 -10.79 -0.30
CA ARG A 33 5.85 -12.23 -0.16
C ARG A 33 7.16 -12.64 -0.84
N ASP A 34 7.37 -12.16 -2.06
CA ASP A 34 8.53 -12.43 -2.92
C ASP A 34 9.81 -11.76 -2.41
N ALA A 35 9.69 -10.63 -1.71
CA ALA A 35 10.83 -9.94 -1.10
C ALA A 35 11.10 -10.35 0.37
N GLY A 36 10.19 -11.09 1.01
CA GLY A 36 10.28 -11.42 2.44
C GLY A 36 10.17 -10.20 3.37
N ILE A 37 9.60 -9.10 2.89
CA ILE A 37 9.53 -7.83 3.63
C ILE A 37 8.17 -7.70 4.32
N VAL A 38 8.18 -7.23 5.57
CA VAL A 38 6.96 -7.00 6.36
C VAL A 38 6.98 -5.59 6.96
N PHE A 39 5.90 -4.85 6.76
CA PHE A 39 5.70 -3.51 7.29
C PHE A 39 4.51 -3.49 8.24
N HIS A 40 4.74 -3.07 9.49
CA HIS A 40 3.69 -2.84 10.46
C HIS A 40 3.47 -1.34 10.64
N PHE A 41 2.21 -0.90 10.62
CA PHE A 41 1.83 0.48 10.86
C PHE A 41 0.42 0.58 11.43
N THR A 42 0.07 1.76 11.92
CA THR A 42 -1.30 2.15 12.26
C THR A 42 -1.68 3.36 11.43
N LEU A 43 -2.95 3.49 11.05
CA LEU A 43 -3.44 4.73 10.46
C LEU A 43 -3.85 5.70 11.58
N GLY A 44 -3.34 6.91 11.55
CA GLY A 44 -3.70 7.98 12.46
C GLY A 44 -4.34 9.15 11.70
N VAL A 45 -4.78 10.18 12.43
CA VAL A 45 -5.42 11.38 11.87
C VAL A 45 -4.55 12.10 10.84
N GLN A 46 -3.23 12.00 10.97
CA GLN A 46 -2.23 12.65 10.11
C GLN A 46 -1.55 11.66 9.14
N GLY A 47 -2.15 10.49 8.91
CA GLY A 47 -1.61 9.44 8.04
C GLY A 47 -0.95 8.26 8.76
N MET A 48 -0.10 7.52 8.06
CA MET A 48 0.46 6.25 8.55
C MET A 48 1.58 6.46 9.56
N ILE A 49 1.54 5.69 10.66
CA ILE A 49 2.53 5.70 11.74
C ILE A 49 3.16 4.32 11.82
N ALA A 50 4.48 4.23 11.60
CA ALA A 50 5.20 2.96 11.66
C ALA A 50 5.14 2.34 13.07
N ARG A 51 4.98 1.02 13.14
CA ARG A 51 4.95 0.25 14.39
C ARG A 51 5.93 -0.92 14.32
N HIS A 52 6.35 -1.39 15.50
CA HIS A 52 7.10 -2.63 15.63
C HIS A 52 6.15 -3.84 15.61
N ALA A 53 6.66 -4.99 15.18
CA ALA A 53 5.94 -6.26 15.05
C ALA A 53 5.63 -6.95 16.40
N VAL A 54 5.31 -6.18 17.45
CA VAL A 54 5.24 -6.69 18.83
C VAL A 54 3.89 -7.35 19.16
N ALA A 55 2.83 -7.03 18.40
CA ALA A 55 1.52 -7.63 18.60
C ALA A 55 0.82 -7.92 17.28
N LYS A 56 -0.10 -8.89 17.32
CA LYS A 56 -0.89 -9.37 16.18
C LYS A 56 -1.54 -8.19 15.45
N PRO A 57 -1.43 -8.12 14.11
CA PRO A 57 -2.15 -7.11 13.32
C PRO A 57 -3.64 -7.44 13.25
N ASP A 58 -4.47 -6.40 13.21
CA ASP A 58 -5.92 -6.50 12.98
C ASP A 58 -6.20 -6.89 11.52
N LEU A 59 -5.37 -6.42 10.59
CA LEU A 59 -5.44 -6.74 9.17
C LEU A 59 -4.05 -6.94 8.59
N THR A 60 -3.86 -8.02 7.84
CA THR A 60 -2.65 -8.30 7.06
C THR A 60 -2.99 -8.37 5.59
N ILE A 61 -2.35 -7.53 4.78
CA ILE A 61 -2.47 -7.52 3.32
C ILE A 61 -1.18 -8.08 2.74
N SER A 62 -1.30 -9.15 1.95
CA SER A 62 -0.17 -9.88 1.39
C SER A 62 -0.27 -10.00 -0.12
N ALA A 63 0.80 -9.64 -0.83
CA ALA A 63 0.93 -9.84 -2.27
C ALA A 63 2.41 -9.90 -2.67
N SER A 64 2.71 -10.18 -3.95
CA SER A 64 4.06 -9.95 -4.48
C SER A 64 4.33 -8.45 -4.65
N ALA A 65 5.60 -8.05 -4.75
CA ALA A 65 5.96 -6.67 -5.05
C ALA A 65 5.33 -6.24 -6.39
N GLN A 66 5.38 -7.12 -7.39
CA GLN A 66 4.79 -6.88 -8.70
C GLN A 66 3.28 -6.64 -8.61
N ASP A 67 2.55 -7.44 -7.85
CA ASP A 67 1.10 -7.28 -7.69
C ASP A 67 0.75 -5.97 -6.98
N PHE A 68 1.51 -5.58 -5.95
CA PHE A 68 1.34 -4.27 -5.32
C PHE A 68 1.60 -3.12 -6.31
N PHE A 69 2.60 -3.25 -7.19
CA PHE A 69 2.83 -2.27 -8.25
C PHE A 69 1.70 -2.23 -9.28
N LEU A 70 1.21 -3.38 -9.73
CA LEU A 70 0.10 -3.45 -10.68
C LEU A 70 -1.17 -2.84 -10.10
N LEU A 71 -1.45 -3.10 -8.83
CA LEU A 71 -2.56 -2.48 -8.09
C LEU A 71 -2.39 -0.96 -7.99
N ALA A 72 -1.21 -0.49 -7.61
CA ALA A 72 -0.91 0.94 -7.46
C ALA A 72 -0.90 1.71 -8.80
N LEU A 73 -0.57 1.02 -9.90
CA LEU A 73 -0.62 1.56 -11.26
C LEU A 73 -1.98 1.36 -11.94
N ARG A 74 -2.98 0.78 -11.25
CA ARG A 74 -4.30 0.44 -11.81
C ARG A 74 -4.23 -0.43 -13.07
N LYS A 75 -3.19 -1.25 -13.17
CA LYS A 75 -3.03 -2.25 -14.24
C LYS A 75 -3.83 -3.51 -13.96
N GLU A 76 -4.09 -3.78 -12.68
CA GLU A 76 -4.88 -4.90 -12.19
C GLU A 76 -5.79 -4.40 -11.07
N ASP A 77 -7.04 -4.86 -11.07
CA ASP A 77 -8.01 -4.50 -10.06
C ASP A 77 -7.85 -5.36 -8.78
N PRO A 78 -8.16 -4.81 -7.59
CA PRO A 78 -8.04 -5.54 -6.33
C PRO A 78 -8.88 -6.81 -6.30
N ASP A 79 -10.07 -6.80 -6.92
CA ASP A 79 -10.95 -7.97 -7.01
C ASP A 79 -10.30 -9.08 -7.83
N THR A 80 -9.76 -8.78 -9.02
CA THR A 80 -9.06 -9.75 -9.86
C THR A 80 -7.89 -10.40 -9.13
N LEU A 81 -7.08 -9.61 -8.43
CA LEU A 81 -5.95 -10.13 -7.65
C LEU A 81 -6.41 -10.94 -6.45
N PHE A 82 -7.51 -10.56 -5.80
CA PHE A 82 -8.09 -11.27 -4.67
C PHE A 82 -8.66 -12.64 -5.07
N PHE A 83 -9.48 -12.69 -6.11
CA PHE A 83 -10.03 -13.95 -6.64
C PHE A 83 -8.93 -14.90 -7.15
N SER A 84 -7.85 -14.33 -7.68
CA SER A 84 -6.67 -15.08 -8.11
C SER A 84 -5.75 -15.49 -6.95
N ARG A 85 -6.08 -15.13 -5.69
CA ARG A 85 -5.26 -15.35 -4.48
C ARG A 85 -3.87 -14.71 -4.53
N ARG A 86 -3.66 -13.78 -5.46
CA ARG A 86 -2.44 -12.96 -5.62
C ARG A 86 -2.41 -11.85 -4.57
N LEU A 87 -3.57 -11.30 -4.25
CA LEU A 87 -3.78 -10.39 -3.11
C LEU A 87 -4.56 -11.14 -2.03
N VAL A 88 -4.04 -11.19 -0.81
CA VAL A 88 -4.69 -11.88 0.31
C VAL A 88 -4.80 -10.94 1.48
N MET A 89 -5.99 -10.91 2.09
CA MET A 89 -6.30 -10.13 3.28
C MET A 89 -6.66 -11.10 4.41
N GLU A 90 -5.92 -11.04 5.51
CA GLU A 90 -6.09 -11.93 6.67
C GLU A 90 -6.35 -11.10 7.93
N GLY A 91 -7.21 -11.57 8.82
CA GLY A 91 -7.57 -10.88 10.06
C GLY A 91 -9.04 -10.50 10.08
N ASP A 92 -9.33 -9.26 10.46
CA ASP A 92 -10.68 -8.71 10.47
C ASP A 92 -11.23 -8.58 9.05
N THR A 93 -12.31 -9.33 8.78
CA THR A 93 -12.93 -9.39 7.46
C THR A 93 -13.64 -8.08 7.12
N GLU A 94 -14.19 -7.37 8.10
CA GLU A 94 -14.82 -6.06 7.86
C GLU A 94 -13.78 -5.03 7.46
N LEU A 95 -12.62 -5.02 8.11
CA LEU A 95 -11.51 -4.15 7.71
C LEU A 95 -10.94 -4.53 6.35
N GLY A 96 -10.86 -5.83 6.05
CA GLY A 96 -10.45 -6.31 4.73
C GLY A 96 -11.39 -5.83 3.63
N LEU A 97 -12.70 -5.96 3.84
CA LEU A 97 -13.71 -5.49 2.89
C LEU A 97 -13.68 -3.96 2.73
N LEU A 98 -13.53 -3.23 3.84
CA LEU A 98 -13.37 -1.78 3.80
C LEU A 98 -12.16 -1.39 2.96
N VAL A 99 -10.97 -1.93 3.26
CA VAL A 99 -9.74 -1.64 2.49
C VAL A 99 -9.94 -1.97 1.02
N LYS A 100 -10.57 -3.09 0.69
CA LYS A 100 -10.87 -3.46 -0.69
C LYS A 100 -11.74 -2.41 -1.37
N ASN A 101 -12.84 -2.01 -0.74
CA ASN A 101 -13.76 -1.01 -1.27
C ASN A 101 -13.10 0.37 -1.38
N THR A 102 -12.24 0.75 -0.42
CA THR A 102 -11.47 1.99 -0.50
C THR A 102 -10.45 1.94 -1.64
N LEU A 103 -9.77 0.81 -1.82
CA LEU A 103 -8.88 0.61 -2.96
C LEU A 103 -9.65 0.66 -4.27
N ASP A 104 -10.88 0.18 -4.34
CA ASP A 104 -11.72 0.29 -5.54
C ASP A 104 -12.17 1.73 -5.80
N ALA A 105 -12.73 2.39 -4.78
CA ALA A 105 -13.31 3.73 -4.87
C ALA A 105 -12.29 4.87 -5.00
N MET A 106 -11.03 4.67 -4.56
CA MET A 106 -10.00 5.68 -4.74
C MET A 106 -9.65 5.81 -6.23
N GLU A 107 -10.17 6.83 -6.90
CA GLU A 107 -9.60 7.35 -8.15
C GLU A 107 -8.23 7.99 -7.84
N MET A 108 -7.23 7.17 -7.50
CA MET A 108 -5.84 7.59 -7.44
C MET A 108 -5.34 7.78 -8.86
N PRO A 109 -4.78 8.96 -9.22
CA PRO A 109 -3.88 8.99 -10.35
C PRO A 109 -2.81 7.90 -10.09
N PRO A 110 -2.45 7.10 -11.11
CA PRO A 110 -1.46 6.05 -10.95
C PRO A 110 -0.24 6.66 -10.27
N LEU A 111 0.27 6.00 -9.21
CA LEU A 111 1.41 6.51 -8.47
C LEU A 111 2.49 6.94 -9.47
N ASP A 112 2.75 8.24 -9.56
CA ASP A 112 3.84 8.71 -10.39
C ASP A 112 5.12 8.32 -9.66
N LEU A 113 5.68 7.17 -10.04
CA LEU A 113 6.94 6.67 -9.54
C LEU A 113 8.04 7.74 -9.69
N ARG A 114 7.92 8.68 -10.62
CA ARG A 114 8.85 9.80 -10.78
C ARG A 114 8.75 10.83 -9.66
N ALA A 115 7.56 11.04 -9.09
CA ALA A 115 7.38 11.90 -7.91
C ALA A 115 7.94 11.24 -6.64
N LEU A 116 8.02 9.91 -6.60
CA LEU A 116 8.55 9.14 -5.47
C LEU A 116 10.05 8.88 -5.56
N LEU A 117 10.63 8.95 -6.77
CA LEU A 117 12.05 8.78 -6.98
C LEU A 117 12.77 10.12 -6.76
N PRO A 118 13.76 10.21 -5.85
CA PRO A 118 14.62 11.39 -5.78
C PRO A 118 15.26 11.62 -7.15
N ALA A 119 15.29 12.86 -7.63
CA ALA A 119 15.76 13.25 -8.97
C ALA A 119 17.11 12.64 -9.37
N ARG A 120 17.95 12.29 -8.37
CA ARG A 120 19.24 11.61 -8.53
C ARG A 120 19.16 10.17 -9.04
N LEU A 121 18.04 9.46 -8.84
CA LEU A 121 17.82 8.09 -9.34
C LEU A 121 17.19 8.07 -10.75
N LEU A 122 16.43 9.11 -11.12
CA LEU A 122 15.83 9.24 -12.44
C LEU A 122 16.87 9.30 -13.57
N GLY A 123 18.08 9.83 -13.28
CA GLY A 123 19.19 9.84 -14.22
C GLY A 123 19.75 8.45 -14.57
N ARG A 124 19.50 7.41 -13.74
CA ARG A 124 20.06 6.06 -13.93
C ARG A 124 19.09 5.05 -14.55
N ILE A 125 17.79 5.30 -14.53
CA ILE A 125 16.81 4.37 -15.13
C ILE A 125 16.76 4.53 -16.67
N ARG A 126 17.11 5.72 -17.18
CA ARG A 126 17.11 6.03 -18.62
C ARG A 126 18.09 5.18 -19.44
N THR A 127 19.12 4.61 -18.82
CA THR A 127 20.14 3.80 -19.52
C THR A 127 19.80 2.32 -19.67
N ARG A 128 18.69 1.83 -19.09
CA ARG A 128 18.28 0.41 -19.21
C ARG A 128 16.97 0.15 -19.97
N LEU A 129 16.26 1.19 -20.40
CA LEU A 129 15.02 1.06 -21.19
C LEU A 129 15.21 1.36 -22.69
N LEU A 130 16.46 1.62 -23.12
CA LEU A 130 16.84 1.84 -24.53
C LEU A 130 18.02 0.93 -24.95
N ALA A 131 18.08 -0.29 -24.41
CA ALA A 131 18.98 -1.35 -24.85
C ALA A 131 18.19 -2.66 -24.98
#